data_AF-A0AAN0LVB5-F1
#
_entry.id   AF-A0AAN0LVB5-F1
#
_cell.length_a   1.000
_cell.length_b   1.000
_cell.length_c   1.000
_cell.angle_alpha   90.00
_cell.angle_beta   90.00
_cell.angle_gamma   90.00
#
_symmetry.space_group_name_H-M   'P 1'
#
loop_
_entity.id
_entity.type
_entity.pdbx_description
1 polymer ?
#
loop_
_entity_poly.entity_id
_entity_poly.type
_entity_poly.pdbx_seq_one_letter_code
_entity_poly.pdbx_strand_id
1 'polypeptide(L)' 'MKQFELSIQEAGYKASSNLFRIKWHDAISWDLLEQIISFNIEDKRVVTSFWR' A
#
# COMPACT_ATOMS: atom_id res chain seq x y z
N MET A 1 -5.10 3.83 -0.88
CA MET A 1 -4.88 3.46 0.54
C MET A 1 -6.15 2.97 1.23
N LYS A 2 -7.29 3.67 1.13
CA LYS A 2 -8.57 3.21 1.72
C LYS A 2 -8.89 1.72 1.46
N GLN A 3 -8.73 1.25 0.23
CA GLN A 3 -9.03 -0.16 -0.09
C GLN A 3 -8.12 -1.18 0.60
N PHE A 4 -6.94 -0.76 1.07
CA PHE A 4 -5.98 -1.61 1.76
C PHE A 4 -5.96 -1.34 3.27
N GLU A 5 -6.84 -0.47 3.77
CA GLU A 5 -6.82 -0.04 5.17
C GLU A 5 -7.01 -1.21 6.13
N LEU A 6 -7.92 -2.13 5.81
CA LEU A 6 -8.11 -3.38 6.53
C LEU A 6 -6.85 -4.25 6.54
N SER A 7 -6.28 -4.54 5.36
CA SER A 7 -5.07 -5.38 5.26
C SER A 7 -3.86 -4.77 5.96
N ILE A 8 -3.73 -3.44 5.96
CA ILE A 8 -2.68 -2.72 6.68
C ILE A 8 -2.90 -2.81 8.20
N GLN A 9 -4.15 -2.71 8.66
CA GLN A 9 -4.51 -2.89 10.08
C GLN A 9 -4.29 -4.33 10.55
N GLU A 10 -4.66 -5.32 9.73
CA GLU A 10 -4.44 -6.75 9.99
C GLU A 10 -2.94 -7.08 10.06
N ALA A 11 -2.12 -6.43 9.22
CA ALA A 11 -0.66 -6.50 9.30
C ALA A 11 -0.06 -5.76 10.52
N GLY A 12 -0.89 -5.09 11.33
CA GLY A 12 -0.47 -4.39 12.54
C GLY A 12 0.20 -3.03 12.30
N TYR A 13 0.14 -2.50 11.08
CA TYR A 13 0.79 -1.25 10.73
C TYR A 13 -0.09 -0.03 10.99
N LYS A 14 0.54 1.11 11.24
CA LYS A 14 -0.16 2.40 11.35
C LYS A 14 -0.24 3.07 9.98
N ALA A 15 -1.44 3.48 9.59
CA ALA A 15 -1.70 4.21 8.35
C ALA A 15 -2.15 5.65 8.60
N SER A 16 -1.87 6.51 7.64
CA SER A 16 -2.56 7.76 7.36
C SER A 16 -3.27 7.65 6.00
N SER A 17 -3.92 8.72 5.55
CA SER A 17 -4.71 8.71 4.30
C SER A 17 -3.93 8.26 3.06
N ASN A 18 -2.62 8.52 2.98
CA ASN A 18 -1.79 8.26 1.79
C ASN A 18 -0.49 7.49 2.07
N LEU A 19 -0.23 7.10 3.32
CA LEU A 19 1.01 6.45 3.73
C LEU A 19 0.72 5.46 4.85
N PHE A 20 1.48 4.38 4.93
CA PHE A 20 1.55 3.55 6.13
C PHE A 20 3.00 3.37 6.57
N ARG A 21 3.18 3.00 7.83
CA ARG A 21 4.48 2.91 8.47
C ARG A 21 4.71 1.49 8.97
N ILE A 22 5.82 0.90 8.52
CA ILE A 22 6.40 -0.33 9.06
C ILE A 22 7.58 0.11 9.91
N LYS A 23 7.64 -0.29 11.19
CA LYS A 23 8.82 0.03 12.01
C LYS A 23 9.98 -0.86 11.60
N TRP A 24 11.21 -0.42 11.87
CA TRP A 24 12.43 -1.16 11.52
C TRP A 24 12.49 -2.59 12.05
N HIS A 25 11.88 -2.82 13.21
CA HIS A 25 11.86 -4.11 13.90
C HIS A 25 10.54 -4.88 13.68
N ASP A 26 9.59 -4.34 12.91
CA ASP A 26 8.38 -5.07 12.54
C ASP A 26 8.68 -5.97 11.34
N ALA A 27 8.02 -7.13 11.27
CA ALA A 27 8.09 -7.98 10.10
C ALA A 27 7.49 -7.26 8.89
N ILE A 28 8.12 -7.41 7.72
CA ILE A 28 7.64 -6.84 6.45
C ILE A 28 6.62 -7.80 5.83
N SER A 29 5.40 -7.33 5.61
CA SER A 29 4.37 -8.05 4.86
C SER A 29 4.60 -7.84 3.37
N TRP A 30 5.36 -8.76 2.75
CA TRP A 30 5.69 -8.71 1.33
C TRP A 30 4.45 -8.88 0.45
N ASP A 31 3.52 -9.75 0.83
CA ASP A 31 2.26 -9.96 0.10
C ASP A 31 1.43 -8.67 0.02
N LEU A 32 1.36 -7.91 1.11
CA LEU A 32 0.67 -6.62 1.13
C LEU A 32 1.35 -5.60 0.20
N LEU A 33 2.69 -5.57 0.16
CA LEU A 33 3.44 -4.70 -0.74
C LEU A 33 3.17 -5.05 -2.20
N GLU A 34 3.22 -6.34 -2.55
CA GLU A 34 2.94 -6.83 -3.89
C GLU A 34 1.53 -6.47 -4.35
N GLN A 35 0.52 -6.65 -3.48
CA GLN A 35 -0.86 -6.29 -3.78
C GLN A 35 -1.02 -4.78 -4.05
N ILE A 36 -0.42 -3.93 -3.22
CA ILE A 36 -0.48 -2.47 -3.38
C ILE A 36 0.21 -2.02 -4.68
N ILE A 37 1.37 -2.60 -4.99
CA ILE A 37 2.13 -2.26 -6.20
C ILE A 37 1.37 -2.73 -7.45
N SER A 38 0.89 -3.96 -7.47
CA SER A 38 0.16 -4.54 -8.60
C SER A 38 -1.11 -3.76 -8.90
N PHE A 39 -1.87 -3.39 -7.86
CA PHE A 39 -3.02 -2.51 -8.02
C PHE A 39 -2.63 -1.16 -8.62
N ASN A 40 -1.54 -0.54 -8.15
CA ASN A 40 -1.12 0.75 -8.67
C ASN A 40 -0.69 0.69 -10.14
N ILE A 41 -0.05 -0.41 -10.57
CA ILE A 41 0.30 -0.63 -11.98
C ILE A 41 -0.97 -0.72 -12.83
N GLU A 42 -1.93 -1.52 -12.40
CA GLU A 42 -3.18 -1.73 -13.15
C GLU A 42 -4.00 -0.44 -13.25
N ASP A 43 -4.21 0.22 -12.13
CA ASP A 43 -5.00 1.44 -12.04
C ASP A 43 -4.35 2.61 -12.80
N LYS A 44 -3.01 2.65 -12.88
CA LYS A 44 -2.28 3.66 -13.65
C LYS A 44 -2.06 3.30 -15.12
N ARG A 45 -2.60 2.20 -15.64
CA ARG A 45 -2.33 1.71 -17.00
C ARG A 45 -2.54 2.76 -18.10
N VAL A 46 -3.50 3.68 -17.91
CA VAL A 46 -3.84 4.74 -18.86
C VAL A 46 -3.41 6.14 -18.42
N VAL A 47 -2.74 6.26 -17.27
CA VAL A 47 -2.32 7.55 -16.70
C VAL A 47 -1.00 7.97 -17.35
N THR A 48 -1.01 9.10 -18.06
CA THR A 48 0.17 9.65 -18.75
C THR A 48 0.95 10.66 -17.91
N SER A 49 0.41 11.06 -16.75
CA SER A 49 1.05 11.93 -15.77
C SER A 49 1.81 11.13 -14.71
N PHE A 50 2.82 11.77 -14.10
CA PHE A 50 3.60 11.12 -13.05
C PHE A 50 2.74 10.81 -11.80
N TRP A 51 1.98 11.80 -11.34
CA TRP A 51 1.01 11.66 -10.26
C TRP A 51 -0.40 11.42 -10.81
N ARG A 52 -1.23 10.75 -10.00
CA ARG A 52 -2.68 10.71 -10.19
C ARG A 52 -3.30 12.04 -9.75
#